data_AF-A0A7C6A4X8-F1
#
_entry.id   AF-A0A7C6A4X8-F1
#
_cell.length_a   1.000
_cell.length_b   1.000
_cell.length_c   1.000
_cell.angle_alpha   90.00
_cell.angle_beta   90.00
_cell.angle_gamma   90.00
#
_symmetry.space_group_name_H-M   'P 1'
#
loop_
_entity.id
_entity.type
_entity.pdbx_description
1 polymer ?
#
loop_
_entity_poly.entity_id
_entity_poly.type
_entity_poly.pdbx_seq_one_letter_code
_entity_poly.pdbx_strand_id
1 'polypeptide(L)'
;MKRCLIGLSLLVWAFSVAPARGHFGGDVFTMALEEGMLEIQWISESSFRYWRGWAGKASGQRVFGRDEVPVRVSQAPDSVELETRYLRVRVSRRDGVVKVERAQGGLLMQDAEAPRIVGERVILERASPGGEQFRGLGTTAELEGARERKLRVQTSLALLISSLGYGEYFPTPGDYLYRFGERRRVEAPGRGAVEYFFYFGPTPLEILEEHARVKGGLSKPGWEGFLLESRVPRGAVPLLPLAPTWDGLRQLLRGLERASYSAILLPAVDVHRALEGNGEARDRTLQLAVYLPVVYRSKLSGDEQAARRLSEARGELLPYLASYSYEARDRGLPLLRPLAMQYPRDTQAGSYADEFMLGDELLVAPIIDPAGKRSVYLPMGLWTELHTNRRYQGRSLVEVKAPPEWIPVFARNGSILPLASPLGDDVLSLHYFPRLAAEFFLYERGSGALTQFHAGPAGEWMRLEVESAVERRYEWVIHHVSRPSKVWTEQDEYYEVGYRDQLRRGTWWHDAARGNLHIRTQTAGGAGHVIKVSF
;
A
#
# COMPACT_ATOMS: atom_id res chain seq x y z
N MET A 1 -54.34 -47.98 62.63
CA MET A 1 -53.30 -48.09 61.58
C MET A 1 -53.20 -46.75 60.85
N LYS A 2 -52.14 -45.97 61.12
CA LYS A 2 -51.85 -44.70 60.44
C LYS A 2 -51.02 -45.01 59.17
N ARG A 3 -51.41 -44.48 58.01
CA ARG A 3 -50.59 -44.45 56.79
C ARG A 3 -50.24 -42.99 56.46
N CYS A 4 -48.94 -42.72 56.39
CA CYS A 4 -48.35 -41.47 55.90
C CYS A 4 -48.64 -41.28 54.40
N LEU A 5 -48.99 -40.05 54.02
CA LEU A 5 -48.85 -39.53 52.66
C LEU A 5 -47.77 -38.44 52.72
N ILE A 6 -46.67 -38.65 52.00
CA ILE A 6 -45.60 -37.68 51.80
C ILE A 6 -45.93 -36.95 50.50
N GLY A 7 -46.27 -35.66 50.60
CA GLY A 7 -46.41 -34.77 49.45
C GLY A 7 -45.06 -34.14 49.10
N LEU A 8 -44.53 -34.50 47.94
CA LEU A 8 -43.30 -33.93 47.38
C LEU A 8 -43.63 -32.56 46.76
N SER A 9 -43.13 -31.47 47.35
CA SER A 9 -43.23 -30.13 46.77
C SER A 9 -42.01 -29.88 45.87
N LEU A 10 -42.24 -29.79 44.56
CA LEU A 10 -41.24 -29.39 43.57
C LEU A 10 -41.01 -27.87 43.66
N LEU A 11 -39.90 -27.46 44.26
CA LEU A 11 -39.38 -26.09 44.14
C LEU A 11 -38.70 -25.94 42.77
N VAL A 12 -39.31 -25.20 41.86
CA VAL A 12 -38.66 -24.72 40.63
C VAL A 12 -37.68 -23.61 41.04
N TRP A 13 -36.39 -23.94 41.05
CA TRP A 13 -35.33 -22.93 41.15
C TRP A 13 -35.19 -22.26 39.79
N ALA A 14 -35.69 -21.02 39.67
CA ALA A 14 -35.30 -20.13 38.60
C ALA A 14 -33.82 -19.76 38.80
N PHE A 15 -32.93 -20.38 38.02
CA PHE A 15 -31.53 -19.93 37.92
C PHE A 15 -31.52 -18.55 37.24
N SER A 16 -31.41 -17.49 38.06
CA SER A 16 -30.99 -16.18 37.57
C SER A 16 -29.51 -16.29 37.19
N VAL A 17 -29.23 -16.39 35.89
CA VAL A 17 -27.87 -16.24 35.36
C VAL A 17 -27.48 -14.78 35.59
N ALA A 18 -26.48 -14.55 36.46
CA ALA A 18 -25.92 -13.22 36.63
C ALA A 18 -25.40 -12.70 35.27
N PRO A 19 -25.66 -11.43 34.91
CA PRO A 19 -25.18 -10.90 33.63
C PRO A 19 -23.66 -11.03 33.56
N ALA A 20 -23.16 -11.49 32.41
CA ALA A 20 -21.72 -11.63 32.15
C ALA A 20 -21.00 -10.32 32.49
N ARG A 21 -20.08 -10.38 33.47
CA ARG A 21 -19.20 -9.26 33.80
C ARG A 21 -17.97 -9.34 32.93
N GLY A 22 -17.77 -8.35 32.06
CA GLY A 22 -16.51 -8.17 31.36
C GLY A 22 -15.42 -7.70 32.32
N HIS A 23 -14.20 -8.21 32.15
CA HIS A 23 -13.02 -7.79 32.89
C HIS A 23 -12.03 -7.11 31.95
N PHE A 24 -11.46 -5.99 32.37
CA PHE A 24 -10.44 -5.27 31.64
C PHE A 24 -9.15 -5.21 32.47
N GLY A 25 -8.04 -5.68 31.92
CA GLY A 25 -6.74 -5.67 32.57
C GLY A 25 -5.63 -5.39 31.57
N GLY A 26 -4.86 -4.32 31.80
CA GLY A 26 -3.92 -3.80 30.81
C GLY A 26 -4.67 -3.39 29.54
N ASP A 27 -4.30 -3.98 28.40
CA ASP A 27 -4.93 -3.72 27.09
C ASP A 27 -5.95 -4.79 26.68
N VAL A 28 -6.37 -5.66 27.61
CA VAL A 28 -7.20 -6.83 27.30
C VAL A 28 -8.54 -6.77 28.00
N PHE A 29 -9.60 -6.80 27.20
CA PHE A 29 -10.96 -7.06 27.61
C PHE A 29 -11.27 -8.56 27.46
N THR A 30 -11.82 -9.19 28.50
CA THR A 30 -12.37 -10.55 28.42
C THR A 30 -13.81 -10.57 28.92
N MET A 31 -14.63 -11.44 28.33
CA MET A 31 -16.00 -11.66 28.77
C MET A 31 -16.37 -13.14 28.64
N ALA A 32 -16.81 -13.73 29.75
CA ALA A 32 -17.41 -15.06 29.74
C ALA A 32 -18.80 -14.98 29.11
N LEU A 33 -19.08 -15.91 28.21
CA LEU A 33 -20.40 -16.08 27.57
C LEU A 33 -20.96 -17.44 28.00
N GLU A 34 -22.25 -17.68 27.74
CA GLU A 34 -22.88 -18.98 28.01
C GLU A 34 -22.09 -20.13 27.37
N GLU A 35 -21.62 -19.94 26.14
CA GLU A 35 -20.81 -20.90 25.40
C GLU A 35 -19.35 -20.45 25.25
N GLY A 36 -18.60 -20.35 26.34
CA GLY A 36 -17.15 -20.10 26.31
C GLY A 36 -16.77 -18.64 26.58
N MET A 37 -15.83 -18.09 25.82
CA MET A 37 -15.22 -16.79 26.13
C MET A 37 -14.95 -15.94 24.88
N LEU A 38 -15.05 -14.62 25.06
CA LEU A 38 -14.66 -13.58 24.12
C LEU A 38 -13.50 -12.76 24.70
N GLU A 39 -12.56 -12.40 23.85
CA GLU A 39 -11.41 -11.55 24.18
C GLU A 39 -11.27 -10.45 23.12
N ILE A 40 -11.09 -9.21 23.56
CA ILE A 40 -10.66 -8.08 22.72
C ILE A 40 -9.37 -7.55 23.31
N GLN A 41 -8.31 -7.53 22.50
CA GLN A 41 -6.99 -7.13 22.92
C GLN A 41 -6.52 -5.97 22.03
N TRP A 42 -6.35 -4.79 22.63
CA TRP A 42 -5.92 -3.60 21.92
C TRP A 42 -4.45 -3.69 21.51
N ILE A 43 -4.15 -3.14 20.33
CA ILE A 43 -2.83 -3.15 19.70
C ILE A 43 -2.34 -1.71 19.52
N SER A 44 -3.26 -0.83 19.10
CA SER A 44 -3.13 0.62 19.08
C SER A 44 -4.48 1.24 19.41
N GLU A 45 -4.58 2.57 19.48
CA GLU A 45 -5.88 3.25 19.62
C GLU A 45 -6.83 3.00 18.41
N SER A 46 -6.31 2.48 17.30
CA SER A 46 -7.06 2.24 16.05
C SER A 46 -7.17 0.76 15.68
N SER A 47 -6.55 -0.16 16.41
CA SER A 47 -6.60 -1.58 16.07
C SER A 47 -6.69 -2.50 17.28
N PHE A 48 -7.40 -3.60 17.09
CA PHE A 48 -7.55 -4.63 18.11
C PHE A 48 -7.59 -6.02 17.49
N ARG A 49 -7.15 -6.99 18.28
CA ARG A 49 -7.38 -8.41 18.06
C ARG A 49 -8.70 -8.80 18.70
N TYR A 50 -9.55 -9.48 17.96
CA TYR A 50 -10.70 -10.18 18.45
C TYR A 50 -10.42 -11.69 18.50
N TRP A 51 -10.81 -12.33 19.60
CA TRP A 51 -10.79 -13.77 19.72
C TRP A 51 -12.08 -14.27 20.37
N ARG A 52 -12.60 -15.38 19.86
CA ARG A 52 -13.76 -16.08 20.41
C ARG A 52 -13.49 -17.57 20.42
N GLY A 53 -13.64 -18.21 21.58
CA GLY A 53 -13.49 -19.65 21.71
C GLY A 53 -14.58 -20.29 22.57
N TRP A 54 -14.99 -21.49 22.19
CA TRP A 54 -16.11 -22.21 22.80
C TRP A 54 -15.68 -23.20 23.88
N ALA A 55 -14.37 -23.39 24.11
CA ALA A 55 -13.81 -24.33 25.08
C ALA A 55 -13.55 -23.75 26.49
N GLY A 56 -14.20 -22.64 26.87
CA GLY A 56 -14.17 -22.09 28.24
C GLY A 56 -12.84 -21.53 28.76
N LYS A 57 -11.76 -21.54 27.97
CA LYS A 57 -10.46 -20.94 28.32
C LYS A 57 -10.14 -19.77 27.40
N ALA A 58 -9.57 -18.69 27.97
CA ALA A 58 -9.02 -17.58 27.19
C ALA A 58 -7.93 -18.07 26.22
N SER A 59 -7.65 -17.29 25.18
CA SER A 59 -6.65 -17.67 24.17
C SER A 59 -5.26 -17.89 24.75
N GLY A 60 -4.91 -17.17 25.84
CA GLY A 60 -3.58 -17.14 26.44
C GLY A 60 -2.51 -16.51 25.53
N GLN A 61 -2.92 -15.98 24.37
CA GLN A 61 -2.02 -15.51 23.33
C GLN A 61 -1.65 -14.05 23.58
N ARG A 62 -0.35 -13.76 23.58
CA ARG A 62 0.17 -12.39 23.59
C ARG A 62 0.51 -11.98 22.15
N VAL A 63 -0.20 -10.98 21.63
CA VAL A 63 0.27 -10.17 20.49
C VAL A 63 1.52 -9.38 20.92
N PHE A 64 2.56 -9.34 20.08
CA PHE A 64 3.79 -8.57 20.33
C PHE A 64 3.72 -7.21 19.62
N GLY A 65 4.51 -6.21 20.06
CA GLY A 65 4.61 -4.90 19.39
C GLY A 65 3.37 -4.02 19.55
N ARG A 66 2.97 -3.74 20.78
CA ARG A 66 1.79 -2.94 21.11
C ARG A 66 2.16 -1.66 21.82
N ASP A 67 1.32 -0.66 21.64
CA ASP A 67 1.34 0.58 22.41
C ASP A 67 0.60 0.37 23.73
N GLU A 68 0.90 1.20 24.74
CA GLU A 68 -0.01 1.35 25.89
C GLU A 68 -1.26 2.07 25.40
N VAL A 69 -2.42 1.40 25.43
CA VAL A 69 -3.64 1.94 24.81
C VAL A 69 -4.57 2.49 25.90
N PRO A 70 -4.82 3.81 25.95
CA PRO A 70 -5.77 4.37 26.90
C PRO A 70 -7.20 4.00 26.47
N VAL A 71 -7.76 2.99 27.12
CA VAL A 71 -9.14 2.53 26.87
C VAL A 71 -10.05 2.95 28.01
N ARG A 72 -11.09 3.72 27.70
CA ARG A 72 -12.18 3.99 28.62
C ARG A 72 -13.21 2.86 28.54
N VAL A 73 -13.50 2.24 29.67
CA VAL A 73 -14.49 1.16 29.76
C VAL A 73 -15.75 1.69 30.44
N SER A 74 -16.90 1.60 29.77
CA SER A 74 -18.22 1.90 30.34
C SER A 74 -19.06 0.63 30.42
N GLN A 75 -19.83 0.50 31.50
CA GLN A 75 -20.68 -0.66 31.75
C GLN A 75 -22.15 -0.24 31.54
N ALA A 76 -22.78 -0.74 30.49
CA ALA A 76 -24.21 -0.57 30.23
C ALA A 76 -24.99 -1.83 30.69
N PRO A 77 -26.33 -1.75 30.85
CA PRO A 77 -27.13 -2.90 31.28
C PRO A 77 -27.04 -4.11 30.34
N ASP A 78 -27.00 -3.87 29.03
CA ASP A 78 -27.02 -4.90 27.98
C ASP A 78 -25.68 -5.07 27.27
N SER A 79 -24.71 -4.19 27.53
CA SER A 79 -23.43 -4.16 26.81
C SER A 79 -22.28 -3.63 27.66
N VAL A 80 -21.06 -3.86 27.18
CA VAL A 80 -19.85 -3.18 27.65
C VAL A 80 -19.33 -2.34 26.49
N GLU A 81 -19.01 -1.08 26.73
CA GLU A 81 -18.39 -0.22 25.73
C GLU A 81 -16.91 0.02 26.06
N LEU A 82 -16.07 -0.09 25.03
CA LEU A 82 -14.63 0.16 25.07
C LEU A 82 -14.35 1.31 24.11
N GLU A 83 -13.83 2.42 24.61
CA GLU A 83 -13.60 3.65 23.84
C GLU A 83 -12.13 4.06 23.88
N THR A 84 -11.55 4.29 22.70
CA THR A 84 -10.24 4.90 22.49
C THR A 84 -10.43 6.28 21.86
N ARG A 85 -9.33 6.97 21.51
CA ARG A 85 -9.40 8.19 20.70
C ARG A 85 -10.14 8.01 19.36
N TYR A 86 -10.05 6.85 18.72
CA TYR A 86 -10.55 6.63 17.36
C TYR A 86 -11.76 5.72 17.28
N LEU A 87 -11.91 4.80 18.23
CA LEU A 87 -12.89 3.72 18.15
C LEU A 87 -13.79 3.68 19.38
N ARG A 88 -15.05 3.30 19.13
CA ARG A 88 -16.00 2.84 20.14
C ARG A 88 -16.44 1.42 19.78
N VAL A 89 -16.10 0.47 20.63
CA VAL A 89 -16.46 -0.94 20.48
C VAL A 89 -17.49 -1.30 21.54
N ARG A 90 -18.69 -1.71 21.12
CA ARG A 90 -19.71 -2.25 22.02
C ARG A 90 -19.78 -3.76 21.90
N VAL A 91 -19.82 -4.43 23.04
CA VAL A 91 -19.97 -5.89 23.12
C VAL A 91 -21.23 -6.22 23.91
N SER A 92 -22.17 -6.93 23.27
CA SER A 92 -23.42 -7.40 23.89
C SER A 92 -23.13 -8.41 25.01
N ARG A 93 -23.69 -8.19 26.21
CA ARG A 93 -23.58 -9.13 27.34
C ARG A 93 -24.36 -10.42 27.11
N ARG A 94 -25.36 -10.41 26.22
CA ARG A 94 -26.25 -11.55 25.98
C ARG A 94 -25.54 -12.64 25.19
N ASP A 95 -24.87 -12.25 24.11
CA ASP A 95 -24.42 -13.17 23.07
C ASP A 95 -23.06 -12.80 22.48
N GLY A 96 -22.45 -11.71 22.94
CA GLY A 96 -21.12 -11.28 22.49
C GLY A 96 -21.10 -10.61 21.13
N VAL A 97 -22.25 -10.27 20.53
CA VAL A 97 -22.34 -9.47 19.30
C VAL A 97 -21.51 -8.20 19.45
N VAL A 98 -20.64 -7.95 18.47
CA VAL A 98 -19.75 -6.78 18.44
C VAL A 98 -20.29 -5.72 17.47
N LYS A 99 -20.24 -4.46 17.92
CA LYS A 99 -20.45 -3.28 17.08
C LYS A 99 -19.26 -2.34 17.22
N VAL A 100 -18.71 -1.92 16.09
CA VAL A 100 -17.55 -1.02 16.00
C VAL A 100 -17.96 0.26 15.30
N GLU A 101 -17.74 1.39 15.96
CA GLU A 101 -18.00 2.72 15.46
C GLU A 101 -16.75 3.58 15.59
N ARG A 102 -16.68 4.67 14.82
CA ARG A 102 -15.72 5.74 15.11
C ARG A 102 -16.10 6.38 16.46
N ALA A 103 -15.11 6.85 17.22
CA ALA A 103 -15.35 7.54 18.50
C ALA A 103 -16.31 8.74 18.35
N GLN A 104 -16.24 9.44 17.21
CA GLN A 104 -17.11 10.57 16.86
C GLN A 104 -18.48 10.16 16.28
N GLY A 105 -18.76 8.87 16.18
CA GLY A 105 -19.96 8.32 15.54
C GLY A 105 -19.75 7.92 14.08
N GLY A 106 -20.66 7.08 13.58
CA GLY A 106 -20.56 6.44 12.27
C GLY A 106 -20.17 4.97 12.41
N LEU A 107 -21.01 4.10 11.84
CA LEU A 107 -20.82 2.66 11.86
C LEU A 107 -19.65 2.25 10.96
N LEU A 108 -18.77 1.39 11.48
CA LEU A 108 -17.73 0.73 10.70
C LEU A 108 -18.11 -0.72 10.44
N MET A 109 -18.34 -1.49 11.50
CA MET A 109 -18.63 -2.92 11.40
C MET A 109 -19.63 -3.31 12.49
N GLN A 110 -20.54 -4.22 12.17
CA GLN A 110 -21.46 -4.79 13.15
C GLN A 110 -21.76 -6.25 12.82
N ASP A 111 -21.77 -7.08 13.85
CA ASP A 111 -22.35 -8.42 13.78
C ASP A 111 -23.87 -8.35 13.57
N ALA A 112 -24.35 -9.08 12.57
CA ALA A 112 -25.79 -9.29 12.35
C ALA A 112 -26.34 -10.39 13.27
N GLU A 113 -25.51 -11.37 13.61
CA GLU A 113 -25.81 -12.48 14.51
C GLU A 113 -24.55 -12.81 15.31
N ALA A 114 -24.69 -13.40 16.49
CA ALA A 114 -23.55 -13.87 17.26
C ALA A 114 -22.73 -14.90 16.45
N PRO A 115 -21.38 -14.83 16.47
CA PRO A 115 -20.55 -15.84 15.85
C PRO A 115 -20.92 -17.24 16.37
N ARG A 116 -20.85 -18.25 15.50
CA ARG A 116 -21.22 -19.64 15.83
C ARG A 116 -20.31 -20.66 15.18
N ILE A 117 -20.12 -21.80 15.83
CA ILE A 117 -19.42 -22.95 15.25
C ILE A 117 -20.41 -23.82 14.47
N VAL A 118 -20.02 -24.23 13.26
CA VAL A 118 -20.71 -25.24 12.46
C VAL A 118 -19.68 -26.24 11.95
N GLY A 119 -19.65 -27.44 12.54
CA GLY A 119 -18.60 -28.43 12.27
C GLY A 119 -17.22 -27.91 12.68
N GLU A 120 -16.27 -27.91 11.75
CA GLU A 120 -14.90 -27.39 11.95
C GLU A 120 -14.70 -25.93 11.50
N ARG A 121 -15.81 -25.22 11.25
CA ARG A 121 -15.80 -23.82 10.79
C ARG A 121 -16.50 -22.91 11.79
N VAL A 122 -16.05 -21.66 11.82
CA VAL A 122 -16.75 -20.57 12.53
C VAL A 122 -17.41 -19.68 11.51
N ILE A 123 -18.70 -19.41 11.70
CA ILE A 123 -19.49 -18.53 10.85
C ILE A 123 -19.62 -17.17 11.55
N LEU A 124 -19.19 -16.12 10.85
CA LEU A 124 -19.42 -14.72 11.23
C LEU A 124 -20.39 -14.10 10.23
N GLU A 125 -21.46 -13.52 10.74
CA GLU A 125 -22.47 -12.81 9.94
C GLU A 125 -22.35 -11.32 10.23
N ARG A 126 -21.96 -10.54 9.23
CA ARG A 126 -21.81 -9.09 9.37
C ARG A 126 -22.98 -8.37 8.70
N ALA A 127 -23.48 -7.33 9.35
CA ALA A 127 -24.35 -6.37 8.71
C ALA A 127 -23.61 -5.70 7.54
N SER A 128 -24.32 -5.46 6.44
CA SER A 128 -23.78 -4.82 5.24
C SER A 128 -24.57 -3.52 5.00
N PRO A 129 -24.17 -2.40 5.64
CA PRO A 129 -24.83 -1.10 5.44
C PRO A 129 -24.79 -0.70 3.95
N GLY A 130 -25.72 0.16 3.55
CA GLY A 130 -25.87 0.57 2.15
C GLY A 130 -24.62 1.25 1.60
N GLY A 131 -24.12 0.80 0.45
CA GLY A 131 -23.02 1.45 -0.28
C GLY A 131 -21.61 1.05 0.14
N GLU A 132 -21.44 0.12 1.08
CA GLU A 132 -20.12 -0.42 1.45
C GLU A 132 -19.52 -1.24 0.29
N GLN A 133 -18.29 -0.93 -0.07
CA GLN A 133 -17.51 -1.63 -1.09
C GLN A 133 -16.31 -2.33 -0.46
N PHE A 134 -15.88 -3.41 -1.10
CA PHE A 134 -14.78 -4.24 -0.60
C PHE A 134 -13.64 -4.38 -1.60
N ARG A 135 -12.42 -4.51 -1.08
CA ARG A 135 -11.18 -4.81 -1.80
C ARG A 135 -10.32 -5.76 -0.97
N GLY A 136 -9.31 -6.37 -1.60
CA GLY A 136 -8.41 -7.34 -0.95
C GLY A 136 -8.74 -8.79 -1.30
N LEU A 137 -8.53 -9.71 -0.36
CA LEU A 137 -8.73 -11.16 -0.47
C LEU A 137 -7.83 -11.91 -1.48
N GLY A 138 -6.70 -11.32 -1.86
CA GLY A 138 -5.72 -11.90 -2.78
C GLY A 138 -5.83 -11.33 -4.19
N THR A 139 -5.14 -11.96 -5.15
CA THR A 139 -4.96 -11.42 -6.52
C THR A 139 -6.09 -11.79 -7.48
N THR A 140 -6.98 -12.70 -7.09
CA THR A 140 -8.03 -13.26 -7.95
C THR A 140 -9.45 -12.84 -7.55
N ALA A 141 -9.63 -12.25 -6.37
CA ALA A 141 -10.94 -11.86 -5.86
C ALA A 141 -11.52 -10.64 -6.62
N GLU A 142 -12.71 -10.80 -7.20
CA GLU A 142 -13.38 -9.76 -7.98
C GLU A 142 -14.48 -9.06 -7.18
N LEU A 143 -14.08 -8.24 -6.19
CA LEU A 143 -14.99 -7.71 -5.18
C LEU A 143 -15.81 -6.48 -5.62
N GLU A 144 -15.53 -5.93 -6.79
CA GLU A 144 -16.32 -4.82 -7.33
C GLU A 144 -17.75 -5.28 -7.67
N GLY A 145 -18.73 -4.53 -7.14
CA GLY A 145 -20.14 -4.90 -7.24
C GLY A 145 -20.51 -6.20 -6.51
N ALA A 146 -19.70 -6.64 -5.52
CA ALA A 146 -19.89 -7.93 -4.85
C ALA A 146 -21.26 -8.07 -4.16
N ARG A 147 -21.84 -6.95 -3.70
CA ARG A 147 -23.16 -6.91 -3.06
C ARG A 147 -24.27 -7.21 -4.06
N GLU A 148 -24.20 -6.61 -5.24
CA GLU A 148 -25.16 -6.77 -6.33
C GLU A 148 -25.09 -8.17 -6.94
N ARG A 149 -23.89 -8.75 -6.99
CA ARG A 149 -23.61 -10.02 -7.69
C ARG A 149 -23.78 -11.28 -6.83
N LYS A 150 -24.07 -11.16 -5.53
CA LYS A 150 -24.04 -12.28 -4.56
C LYS A 150 -22.78 -13.13 -4.73
N LEU A 151 -21.63 -12.51 -4.51
CA LEU A 151 -20.33 -13.13 -4.80
C LEU A 151 -19.89 -14.12 -3.71
N ARG A 152 -19.21 -15.20 -4.12
CA ARG A 152 -18.55 -16.17 -3.24
C ARG A 152 -17.05 -16.21 -3.53
N VAL A 153 -16.21 -16.01 -2.52
CA VAL A 153 -14.75 -15.98 -2.65
C VAL A 153 -14.12 -16.96 -1.69
N GLN A 154 -13.25 -17.84 -2.21
CA GLN A 154 -12.40 -18.72 -1.41
C GLN A 154 -10.96 -18.20 -1.45
N THR A 155 -10.34 -18.00 -0.28
CA THR A 155 -8.97 -17.46 -0.20
C THR A 155 -8.24 -17.91 1.06
N SER A 156 -6.91 -17.95 0.97
CA SER A 156 -5.99 -18.09 2.12
C SER A 156 -5.36 -16.77 2.55
N LEU A 157 -5.54 -15.70 1.77
CA LEU A 157 -5.12 -14.33 2.09
C LEU A 157 -6.35 -13.54 2.56
N ALA A 158 -6.71 -13.72 3.83
CA ALA A 158 -7.96 -13.22 4.38
C ALA A 158 -7.85 -11.78 4.94
N LEU A 159 -7.26 -10.85 4.17
CA LEU A 159 -7.32 -9.41 4.45
C LEU A 159 -8.39 -8.76 3.57
N LEU A 160 -9.41 -8.19 4.19
CA LEU A 160 -10.50 -7.47 3.54
C LEU A 160 -10.45 -5.99 3.92
N ILE A 161 -10.51 -5.09 2.95
CA ILE A 161 -10.59 -3.64 3.16
C ILE A 161 -11.99 -3.17 2.77
N SER A 162 -12.60 -2.39 3.65
CA SER A 162 -13.91 -1.75 3.46
C SER A 162 -13.76 -0.29 3.07
N SER A 163 -14.62 0.19 2.17
CA SER A 163 -14.74 1.62 1.84
C SER A 163 -15.20 2.49 3.02
N LEU A 164 -15.67 1.89 4.12
CA LEU A 164 -16.00 2.61 5.36
C LEU A 164 -14.77 3.00 6.19
N GLY A 165 -13.55 2.63 5.76
CA GLY A 165 -12.30 2.96 6.44
C GLY A 165 -11.92 1.97 7.54
N TYR A 166 -12.15 0.68 7.31
CA TYR A 166 -11.65 -0.37 8.18
C TYR A 166 -11.17 -1.60 7.40
N GLY A 167 -10.28 -2.37 8.01
CA GLY A 167 -9.81 -3.67 7.54
C GLY A 167 -10.14 -4.78 8.52
N GLU A 168 -10.35 -5.99 8.00
CA GLU A 168 -10.51 -7.22 8.77
C GLU A 168 -9.50 -8.25 8.25
N TYR A 169 -8.65 -8.78 9.13
CA TYR A 169 -7.65 -9.79 8.79
C TYR A 169 -7.78 -11.03 9.64
N PHE A 170 -7.90 -12.19 9.00
CA PHE A 170 -7.88 -13.47 9.69
C PHE A 170 -6.49 -14.14 9.57
N PRO A 171 -5.78 -14.37 10.68
CA PRO A 171 -4.41 -14.87 10.68
C PRO A 171 -4.31 -16.38 10.59
N THR A 172 -5.37 -17.13 10.94
CA THR A 172 -5.33 -18.59 10.98
C THR A 172 -5.16 -19.14 9.55
N PRO A 173 -4.14 -19.97 9.27
CA PRO A 173 -3.98 -20.56 7.95
C PRO A 173 -5.17 -21.47 7.59
N GLY A 174 -5.61 -21.39 6.34
CA GLY A 174 -6.67 -22.25 5.80
C GLY A 174 -7.56 -21.51 4.82
N ASP A 175 -8.57 -22.21 4.30
CA ASP A 175 -9.48 -21.67 3.30
C ASP A 175 -10.69 -20.97 3.93
N TYR A 176 -10.73 -19.66 3.74
CA TYR A 176 -11.86 -18.83 4.12
C TYR A 176 -12.86 -18.76 2.98
N LEU A 177 -14.13 -18.75 3.33
CA LEU A 177 -15.20 -18.55 2.38
C LEU A 177 -15.97 -17.28 2.72
N TYR A 178 -15.90 -16.30 1.84
CA TYR A 178 -16.68 -15.06 1.92
C TYR A 178 -17.92 -15.19 1.05
N ARG A 179 -19.06 -14.74 1.56
CA ARG A 179 -20.28 -14.53 0.77
C ARG A 179 -20.73 -13.09 0.95
N PHE A 180 -20.85 -12.38 -0.17
CA PHE A 180 -21.30 -10.99 -0.20
C PHE A 180 -22.77 -10.92 -0.64
N GLY A 181 -23.47 -9.87 -0.20
CA GLY A 181 -24.90 -9.67 -0.44
C GLY A 181 -25.50 -8.70 0.57
N GLU A 182 -26.77 -8.89 0.93
CA GLU A 182 -27.45 -8.11 1.97
C GLU A 182 -26.79 -8.22 3.36
N ARG A 183 -26.13 -9.35 3.60
CA ARG A 183 -25.22 -9.58 4.73
C ARG A 183 -23.90 -10.11 4.18
N ARG A 184 -22.80 -9.83 4.88
CA ARG A 184 -21.49 -10.41 4.58
C ARG A 184 -21.25 -11.59 5.52
N ARG A 185 -21.20 -12.80 4.97
CA ARG A 185 -20.84 -14.00 5.72
C ARG A 185 -19.37 -14.33 5.52
N VAL A 186 -18.67 -14.66 6.61
CA VAL A 186 -17.33 -15.25 6.59
C VAL A 186 -17.39 -16.62 7.25
N GLU A 187 -16.97 -17.67 6.53
CA GLU A 187 -16.80 -19.00 7.11
C GLU A 187 -15.29 -19.25 7.27
N ALA A 188 -14.80 -19.03 8.49
CA ALA A 188 -13.41 -19.17 8.85
C ALA A 188 -13.09 -20.62 9.27
N PRO A 189 -11.90 -21.14 8.93
CA PRO A 189 -11.40 -22.37 9.55
C PRO A 189 -11.23 -22.14 11.05
N GLY A 190 -11.70 -23.06 11.89
CA GLY A 190 -11.60 -22.88 13.33
C GLY A 190 -11.99 -24.13 14.11
N ARG A 191 -11.01 -24.77 14.75
CA ARG A 191 -11.21 -25.92 15.64
C ARG A 191 -11.66 -25.48 17.03
N GLY A 192 -12.86 -24.90 17.11
CA GLY A 192 -13.44 -24.44 18.37
C GLY A 192 -13.13 -22.99 18.78
N ALA A 193 -12.46 -22.23 17.91
CA ALA A 193 -12.20 -20.80 18.10
C ALA A 193 -12.01 -20.07 16.76
N VAL A 194 -12.19 -18.75 16.79
CA VAL A 194 -11.84 -17.83 15.69
C VAL A 194 -11.06 -16.64 16.23
N GLU A 195 -10.15 -16.15 15.40
CA GLU A 195 -9.33 -14.96 15.63
C GLU A 195 -9.40 -14.07 14.40
N TYR A 196 -9.56 -12.76 14.61
CA TYR A 196 -9.33 -11.77 13.56
C TYR A 196 -8.75 -10.48 14.16
N PHE A 197 -8.12 -9.70 13.31
CA PHE A 197 -7.65 -8.36 13.62
C PHE A 197 -8.54 -7.35 12.91
N PHE A 198 -8.95 -6.32 13.65
CA PHE A 198 -9.66 -5.17 13.14
C PHE A 198 -8.71 -3.99 13.07
N TYR A 199 -8.69 -3.30 11.94
CA TYR A 199 -7.88 -2.11 11.71
C TYR A 199 -8.78 -0.95 11.34
N PHE A 200 -8.67 0.18 12.04
CA PHE A 200 -9.27 1.43 11.61
C PHE A 200 -8.22 2.32 10.95
N GLY A 201 -8.55 2.81 9.76
CA GLY A 201 -7.76 3.79 9.03
C GLY A 201 -8.69 4.50 8.05
N PRO A 202 -8.85 5.83 8.12
CA PRO A 202 -9.72 6.54 7.19
C PRO A 202 -9.31 6.38 5.72
N THR A 203 -8.08 5.93 5.46
CA THR A 203 -7.56 5.57 4.14
C THR A 203 -7.11 4.10 4.07
N PRO A 204 -7.09 3.49 2.87
CA PRO A 204 -6.55 2.14 2.71
C PRO A 204 -5.08 2.01 3.13
N LEU A 205 -4.26 3.05 2.95
CA LEU A 205 -2.84 3.01 3.34
C LEU A 205 -2.69 2.90 4.86
N GLU A 206 -3.45 3.67 5.65
CA GLU A 206 -3.42 3.56 7.13
C GLU A 206 -3.89 2.19 7.62
N ILE A 207 -4.87 1.57 6.93
CA ILE A 207 -5.28 0.18 7.23
C ILE A 207 -4.12 -0.80 6.99
N LEU A 208 -3.34 -0.59 5.92
CA LEU A 208 -2.18 -1.43 5.61
C LEU A 208 -1.03 -1.23 6.62
N GLU A 209 -0.83 -0.02 7.14
CA GLU A 209 0.16 0.24 8.19
C GLU A 209 -0.18 -0.51 9.49
N GLU A 210 -1.44 -0.47 9.93
CA GLU A 210 -1.90 -1.26 11.08
C GLU A 210 -1.77 -2.77 10.82
N HIS A 211 -2.06 -3.22 9.59
CA HIS A 211 -1.84 -4.61 9.20
C HIS A 211 -0.35 -5.02 9.28
N ALA A 212 0.54 -4.15 8.82
CA ALA A 212 1.99 -4.37 8.84
C ALA A 212 2.53 -4.49 10.26
N ARG A 213 2.03 -3.66 11.19
CA ARG A 213 2.35 -3.72 12.63
C ARG A 213 2.01 -5.11 13.20
N VAL A 214 0.87 -5.68 12.83
CA VAL A 214 0.44 -7.02 13.30
C VAL A 214 1.25 -8.15 12.66
N LYS A 215 1.56 -8.06 11.36
CA LYS A 215 2.31 -9.11 10.65
C LYS A 215 3.80 -9.13 10.95
N GLY A 216 4.35 -8.04 11.49
CA GLY A 216 5.77 -7.91 11.84
C GLY A 216 6.67 -7.47 10.69
N GLY A 217 6.16 -6.63 9.78
CA GLY A 217 6.90 -6.14 8.61
C GLY A 217 7.37 -7.26 7.66
N LEU A 218 8.07 -6.89 6.59
CA LEU A 218 8.74 -7.89 5.76
C LEU A 218 10.03 -8.37 6.45
N SER A 219 10.15 -9.67 6.73
CA SER A 219 11.31 -10.26 7.43
C SER A 219 12.63 -10.25 6.63
N LYS A 220 12.60 -9.74 5.39
CA LYS A 220 13.67 -9.36 4.42
C LYS A 220 13.38 -9.94 3.03
N PRO A 221 12.90 -9.12 2.10
CA PRO A 221 13.42 -9.08 0.75
C PRO A 221 14.35 -7.89 0.67
N GLY A 222 15.64 -8.14 0.42
CA GLY A 222 16.51 -7.04 0.07
C GLY A 222 16.21 -6.59 -1.37
N TRP A 223 16.61 -5.36 -1.68
CA TRP A 223 16.52 -4.73 -2.98
C TRP A 223 17.01 -5.62 -4.15
N GLU A 224 17.77 -6.69 -3.87
CA GLU A 224 18.26 -7.63 -4.89
C GLU A 224 17.10 -8.27 -5.66
N GLY A 225 15.92 -8.44 -5.06
CA GLY A 225 14.74 -8.95 -5.74
C GLY A 225 14.17 -8.05 -6.84
N PHE A 226 14.62 -6.80 -6.93
CA PHE A 226 14.26 -5.86 -8.00
C PHE A 226 15.19 -5.96 -9.21
N LEU A 227 16.33 -6.66 -9.06
CA LEU A 227 17.19 -7.05 -10.18
C LEU A 227 16.48 -8.12 -11.04
N LEU A 228 16.95 -8.27 -12.28
CA LEU A 228 16.45 -9.28 -13.19
C LEU A 228 16.89 -10.69 -12.73
N GLU A 229 16.01 -11.35 -11.99
CA GLU A 229 16.24 -12.68 -11.43
C GLU A 229 15.77 -13.81 -12.36
N SER A 230 16.44 -14.96 -12.32
CA SER A 230 16.02 -16.14 -13.08
C SER A 230 14.89 -16.92 -12.41
N ARG A 231 14.61 -16.64 -11.13
CA ARG A 231 13.58 -17.30 -10.31
C ARG A 231 12.80 -16.25 -9.52
N VAL A 232 11.64 -16.63 -8.99
CA VAL A 232 10.87 -15.75 -8.12
C VAL A 232 11.70 -15.43 -6.86
N PRO A 233 11.97 -14.15 -6.55
CA PRO A 233 12.70 -13.76 -5.35
C PRO A 233 11.98 -14.22 -4.08
N ARG A 234 12.76 -14.46 -3.02
CA ARG A 234 12.19 -14.85 -1.71
C ARG A 234 11.25 -13.76 -1.19
N GLY A 235 10.05 -14.16 -0.78
CA GLY A 235 9.04 -13.23 -0.26
C GLY A 235 8.20 -12.52 -1.33
N ALA A 236 8.56 -12.65 -2.61
CA ALA A 236 7.73 -12.17 -3.70
C ALA A 236 6.60 -13.17 -4.03
N VAL A 237 5.45 -12.65 -4.48
CA VAL A 237 4.27 -13.46 -4.79
C VAL A 237 4.05 -13.44 -6.31
N PRO A 238 4.17 -14.58 -7.00
CA PRO A 238 3.95 -14.63 -8.45
C PRO A 238 2.48 -14.31 -8.77
N LEU A 239 2.28 -13.41 -9.72
CA LEU A 239 0.97 -13.16 -10.32
C LEU A 239 0.65 -14.23 -11.37
N LEU A 240 -0.61 -14.27 -11.82
CA LEU A 240 -1.04 -15.20 -12.86
C LEU A 240 -0.16 -15.06 -14.11
N PRO A 241 0.14 -16.18 -14.83
CA PRO A 241 1.00 -16.15 -15.99
C PRO A 241 0.50 -15.16 -17.03
N LEU A 242 1.39 -14.25 -17.43
CA LEU A 242 1.09 -13.22 -18.39
C LEU A 242 0.98 -13.82 -19.79
N ALA A 243 -0.17 -13.62 -20.44
CA ALA A 243 -0.26 -13.72 -21.89
C ALA A 243 0.15 -12.35 -22.46
N PRO A 244 1.08 -12.27 -23.43
CA PRO A 244 1.46 -11.00 -24.06
C PRO A 244 0.39 -10.53 -25.07
N THR A 245 -0.84 -10.39 -24.59
CA THR A 245 -2.02 -9.94 -25.34
C THR A 245 -2.64 -8.74 -24.62
N TRP A 246 -3.48 -7.97 -25.33
CA TRP A 246 -4.19 -6.84 -24.71
C TRP A 246 -5.03 -7.25 -23.50
N ASP A 247 -5.71 -8.39 -23.57
CA ASP A 247 -6.47 -8.91 -22.43
C ASP A 247 -5.57 -9.38 -21.29
N GLY A 248 -4.42 -9.99 -21.60
CA GLY A 248 -3.41 -10.35 -20.60
C GLY A 248 -2.87 -9.13 -19.86
N LEU A 249 -2.62 -8.02 -20.58
CA LEU A 249 -2.19 -6.76 -19.97
C LEU A 249 -3.24 -6.16 -19.03
N ARG A 250 -4.52 -6.16 -19.45
CA ARG A 250 -5.64 -5.72 -18.59
C ARG A 250 -5.84 -6.62 -17.37
N GLN A 251 -5.62 -7.93 -17.52
CA GLN A 251 -5.66 -8.87 -16.40
C GLN A 251 -4.49 -8.63 -15.43
N LEU A 252 -3.30 -8.33 -15.94
CA LEU A 252 -2.15 -7.99 -15.12
C LEU A 252 -2.40 -6.73 -14.28
N LEU A 253 -2.91 -5.65 -14.87
CA LEU A 253 -3.21 -4.42 -14.14
C LEU A 253 -4.21 -4.65 -13.00
N ARG A 254 -5.28 -5.41 -13.26
CA ARG A 254 -6.25 -5.81 -12.23
C ARG A 254 -5.61 -6.69 -11.15
N GLY A 255 -4.71 -7.60 -11.54
CA GLY A 255 -3.96 -8.43 -10.59
C GLY A 255 -3.05 -7.62 -9.68
N LEU A 256 -2.39 -6.59 -10.23
CA LEU A 256 -1.54 -5.65 -9.48
C LEU A 256 -2.37 -4.80 -8.51
N GLU A 257 -3.50 -4.25 -8.94
CA GLU A 257 -4.43 -3.52 -8.08
C GLU A 257 -4.88 -4.38 -6.89
N ARG A 258 -5.30 -5.62 -7.17
CA ARG A 258 -5.75 -6.58 -6.16
C ARG A 258 -4.62 -6.99 -5.22
N ALA A 259 -3.39 -7.13 -5.73
CA ALA A 259 -2.20 -7.37 -4.93
C ALA A 259 -1.99 -6.27 -3.90
N SER A 260 -2.07 -5.00 -4.32
CA SER A 260 -1.91 -3.83 -3.43
C SER A 260 -2.93 -3.81 -2.31
N TYR A 261 -4.22 -4.01 -2.61
CA TYR A 261 -5.28 -4.07 -1.57
C TYR A 261 -5.21 -5.32 -0.68
N SER A 262 -4.37 -6.30 -1.03
CA SER A 262 -4.17 -7.53 -0.26
C SER A 262 -2.85 -7.56 0.50
N ALA A 263 -2.16 -6.40 0.61
CA ALA A 263 -0.83 -6.31 1.21
C ALA A 263 0.21 -7.26 0.59
N ILE A 264 0.07 -7.57 -0.71
CA ILE A 264 1.12 -8.25 -1.47
C ILE A 264 2.09 -7.16 -1.94
N LEU A 265 3.15 -6.98 -1.16
CA LEU A 265 4.08 -5.86 -1.33
C LEU A 265 5.04 -6.05 -2.52
N LEU A 266 5.36 -7.30 -2.83
CA LEU A 266 6.24 -7.68 -3.93
C LEU A 266 5.53 -8.62 -4.93
N PRO A 267 4.56 -8.12 -5.71
CA PRO A 267 4.00 -8.90 -6.80
C PRO A 267 5.10 -9.16 -7.85
N ALA A 268 5.27 -10.43 -8.23
CA ALA A 268 6.27 -10.87 -9.19
C ALA A 268 5.64 -11.25 -10.53
N VAL A 269 6.19 -10.71 -11.62
CA VAL A 269 5.70 -10.94 -12.98
C VAL A 269 6.72 -11.71 -13.81
N ASP A 270 6.28 -12.84 -14.39
CA ASP A 270 7.07 -13.62 -15.33
C ASP A 270 7.06 -12.91 -16.69
N VAL A 271 8.23 -12.39 -17.09
CA VAL A 271 8.37 -11.68 -18.37
C VAL A 271 8.82 -12.59 -19.50
N HIS A 272 9.13 -13.86 -19.24
CA HIS A 272 9.66 -14.79 -20.27
C HIS A 272 8.73 -14.89 -21.47
N ARG A 273 7.43 -15.09 -21.25
CA ARG A 273 6.45 -15.20 -22.34
C ARG A 273 6.30 -13.92 -23.14
N ALA A 274 6.46 -12.76 -22.48
CA ALA A 274 6.47 -11.49 -23.19
C ALA A 274 7.75 -11.36 -24.03
N LEU A 275 8.90 -11.72 -23.49
CA LEU A 275 10.15 -11.63 -24.26
C LEU A 275 10.15 -12.54 -25.50
N GLU A 276 9.60 -13.74 -25.42
CA GLU A 276 9.41 -14.67 -26.55
C GLU A 276 8.25 -14.30 -27.50
N GLY A 277 7.39 -13.37 -27.09
CA GLY A 277 6.22 -12.96 -27.85
C GLY A 277 6.55 -12.00 -28.99
N ASN A 278 5.54 -11.64 -29.78
CA ASN A 278 5.64 -10.65 -30.83
C ASN A 278 4.42 -9.70 -30.82
N GLY A 279 4.52 -8.60 -31.56
CA GLY A 279 3.45 -7.61 -31.72
C GLY A 279 3.37 -6.54 -30.62
N GLU A 280 2.51 -5.55 -30.80
CA GLU A 280 2.48 -4.36 -29.95
C GLU A 280 2.12 -4.68 -28.48
N ALA A 281 1.16 -5.58 -28.23
CA ALA A 281 0.76 -5.93 -26.87
C ALA A 281 1.93 -6.51 -26.04
N ARG A 282 2.84 -7.22 -26.70
CA ARG A 282 4.09 -7.69 -26.11
C ARG A 282 5.01 -6.53 -25.75
N ASP A 283 5.20 -5.57 -26.65
CA ASP A 283 6.07 -4.42 -26.39
C ASP A 283 5.52 -3.53 -25.27
N ARG A 284 4.20 -3.31 -25.23
CA ARG A 284 3.52 -2.60 -24.12
C ARG A 284 3.68 -3.32 -22.78
N THR A 285 3.68 -4.65 -22.82
CA THR A 285 3.94 -5.47 -21.63
C THR A 285 5.36 -5.24 -21.10
N LEU A 286 6.37 -5.21 -21.96
CA LEU A 286 7.75 -4.96 -21.55
C LEU A 286 7.96 -3.50 -21.08
N GLN A 287 7.24 -2.55 -21.65
CA GLN A 287 7.21 -1.17 -21.14
C GLN A 287 6.68 -1.09 -19.71
N LEU A 288 5.54 -1.73 -19.43
CA LEU A 288 4.99 -1.79 -18.08
C LEU A 288 5.99 -2.48 -17.13
N ALA A 289 6.65 -3.56 -17.58
CA ALA A 289 7.61 -4.32 -16.78
C ALA A 289 8.78 -3.48 -16.24
N VAL A 290 9.10 -2.32 -16.82
CA VAL A 290 10.09 -1.38 -16.28
C VAL A 290 9.66 -0.84 -14.90
N TYR A 291 8.36 -0.59 -14.73
CA TYR A 291 7.77 0.08 -13.56
C TYR A 291 7.22 -0.89 -12.51
N LEU A 292 7.34 -2.20 -12.73
CA LEU A 292 6.86 -3.21 -11.79
C LEU A 292 7.89 -3.49 -10.68
N PRO A 293 7.44 -3.81 -9.45
CA PRO A 293 8.35 -4.12 -8.35
C PRO A 293 9.29 -5.28 -8.71
N VAL A 294 8.73 -6.45 -9.00
CA VAL A 294 9.52 -7.67 -9.27
C VAL A 294 9.17 -8.21 -10.65
N VAL A 295 10.20 -8.42 -11.48
CA VAL A 295 10.09 -9.14 -12.75
C VAL A 295 11.15 -10.24 -12.78
N TYR A 296 10.83 -11.39 -13.35
CA TYR A 296 11.72 -12.55 -13.32
C TYR A 296 11.69 -13.35 -14.63
N ARG A 297 12.69 -14.22 -14.81
CA ARG A 297 12.94 -15.08 -15.98
C ARG A 297 13.27 -14.36 -17.28
N SER A 298 13.72 -13.11 -17.21
CA SER A 298 14.20 -12.39 -18.40
C SER A 298 15.42 -13.05 -19.05
N LYS A 299 16.33 -13.60 -18.23
CA LYS A 299 17.55 -14.31 -18.68
C LYS A 299 17.29 -15.66 -19.35
N LEU A 300 16.04 -16.12 -19.40
CA LEU A 300 15.67 -17.37 -20.07
C LEU A 300 15.19 -17.15 -21.50
N SER A 301 15.09 -15.89 -21.95
CA SER A 301 14.60 -15.57 -23.29
C SER A 301 15.68 -15.78 -24.36
N GLY A 302 15.26 -16.20 -25.55
CA GLY A 302 16.07 -16.17 -26.78
C GLY A 302 16.19 -14.78 -27.43
N ASP A 303 15.35 -13.80 -27.05
CA ASP A 303 15.48 -12.40 -27.47
C ASP A 303 16.39 -11.62 -26.50
N GLU A 304 17.70 -11.86 -26.63
CA GLU A 304 18.72 -11.22 -25.80
C GLU A 304 18.69 -9.69 -25.90
N GLN A 305 18.31 -9.13 -27.06
CA GLN A 305 18.27 -7.68 -27.27
C GLN A 305 17.11 -7.03 -26.50
N ALA A 306 15.91 -7.64 -26.50
CA ALA A 306 14.80 -7.14 -25.68
C ALA A 306 15.08 -7.32 -24.18
N ALA A 307 15.68 -8.44 -23.78
CA ALA A 307 16.08 -8.66 -22.39
C ALA A 307 17.09 -7.61 -21.91
N ARG A 308 18.09 -7.28 -22.74
CA ARG A 308 19.07 -6.23 -22.45
C ARG A 308 18.42 -4.85 -22.32
N ARG A 309 17.56 -4.45 -23.27
CA ARG A 309 16.83 -3.17 -23.22
C ARG A 309 15.96 -3.03 -21.97
N LEU A 310 15.26 -4.10 -21.59
CA LEU A 310 14.50 -4.14 -20.34
C LEU A 310 15.41 -3.97 -19.11
N SER A 311 16.57 -4.62 -19.11
CA SER A 311 17.55 -4.51 -18.02
C SER A 311 18.09 -3.09 -17.87
N GLU A 312 18.44 -2.44 -18.97
CA GLU A 312 18.96 -1.08 -18.98
C GLU A 312 17.90 -0.08 -18.48
N ALA A 313 16.67 -0.15 -19.02
CA ALA A 313 15.57 0.71 -18.60
C ALA A 313 15.20 0.52 -17.11
N ARG A 314 15.22 -0.72 -16.61
CA ARG A 314 15.03 -0.99 -15.18
C ARG A 314 16.20 -0.50 -14.33
N GLY A 315 17.42 -0.57 -14.85
CA GLY A 315 18.62 -0.06 -14.19
C GLY A 315 18.51 1.43 -13.86
N GLU A 316 17.97 2.22 -14.79
CA GLU A 316 17.72 3.67 -14.58
C GLU A 316 16.77 3.95 -13.41
N LEU A 317 15.68 3.18 -13.29
CA LEU A 317 14.66 3.36 -12.24
C LEU A 317 15.03 2.65 -10.91
N LEU A 318 16.09 1.85 -10.89
CA LEU A 318 16.44 1.02 -9.74
C LEU A 318 16.68 1.80 -8.43
N PRO A 319 17.34 2.98 -8.40
CA PRO A 319 17.49 3.74 -7.16
C PRO A 319 16.14 4.11 -6.50
N TYR A 320 15.15 4.45 -7.33
CA TYR A 320 13.80 4.77 -6.90
C TYR A 320 13.06 3.53 -6.37
N LEU A 321 13.02 2.44 -7.14
CA LEU A 321 12.36 1.19 -6.74
C LEU A 321 12.97 0.60 -5.46
N ALA A 322 14.30 0.63 -5.33
CA ALA A 322 15.00 0.14 -4.15
C ALA A 322 14.64 0.96 -2.89
N SER A 323 14.48 2.28 -3.02
CA SER A 323 14.06 3.14 -1.90
C SER A 323 12.63 2.83 -1.46
N TYR A 324 11.72 2.63 -2.40
CA TYR A 324 10.35 2.20 -2.09
C TYR A 324 10.25 0.76 -1.54
N SER A 325 11.22 -0.11 -1.84
CA SER A 325 11.30 -1.43 -1.20
C SER A 325 11.57 -1.36 0.30
N TYR A 326 12.33 -0.34 0.73
CA TYR A 326 12.57 -0.06 2.13
C TYR A 326 11.29 0.39 2.83
N GLU A 327 10.52 1.29 2.20
CA GLU A 327 9.22 1.71 2.72
C GLU A 327 8.23 0.53 2.82
N ALA A 328 8.17 -0.31 1.79
CA ALA A 328 7.34 -1.50 1.81
C ALA A 328 7.72 -2.44 2.97
N ARG A 329 9.01 -2.56 3.28
CA ARG A 329 9.49 -3.38 4.41
C ARG A 329 9.07 -2.80 5.75
N ASP A 330 9.27 -1.51 5.95
CA ASP A 330 9.14 -0.86 7.26
C ASP A 330 7.69 -0.44 7.56
N ARG A 331 6.98 0.09 6.56
CA ARG A 331 5.59 0.57 6.72
C ARG A 331 4.55 -0.42 6.21
N GLY A 332 4.95 -1.42 5.41
CA GLY A 332 4.02 -2.37 4.80
C GLY A 332 3.13 -1.77 3.71
N LEU A 333 3.62 -0.71 3.05
CA LEU A 333 2.91 -0.06 1.95
C LEU A 333 3.33 -0.65 0.60
N PRO A 334 2.37 -0.90 -0.32
CA PRO A 334 2.72 -1.37 -1.66
C PRO A 334 3.37 -0.24 -2.46
N LEU A 335 4.34 -0.60 -3.31
CA LEU A 335 4.98 0.34 -4.23
C LEU A 335 3.99 0.82 -5.30
N LEU A 336 3.19 -0.10 -5.82
CA LEU A 336 2.11 0.19 -6.76
C LEU A 336 0.84 0.50 -5.97
N ARG A 337 0.28 1.69 -6.16
CA ARG A 337 -0.88 2.18 -5.41
C ARG A 337 -1.97 2.59 -6.41
N PRO A 338 -3.11 1.89 -6.44
CA PRO A 338 -4.27 2.33 -7.22
C PRO A 338 -4.66 3.76 -6.87
N LEU A 339 -5.21 4.53 -7.81
CA LEU A 339 -5.52 5.94 -7.55
C LEU A 339 -6.46 6.12 -6.35
N ALA A 340 -7.48 5.27 -6.21
CA ALA A 340 -8.39 5.30 -5.06
C ALA A 340 -7.71 4.97 -3.71
N MET A 341 -6.56 4.29 -3.73
CA MET A 341 -5.74 4.05 -2.53
C MET A 341 -4.93 5.28 -2.16
N GLN A 342 -4.30 5.94 -3.14
CA GLN A 342 -3.48 7.14 -2.90
C GLN A 342 -4.32 8.41 -2.68
N TYR A 343 -5.44 8.53 -3.37
CA TYR A 343 -6.34 9.68 -3.36
C TYR A 343 -7.75 9.25 -2.90
N PRO A 344 -7.93 8.74 -1.67
CA PRO A 344 -9.19 8.14 -1.21
C PRO A 344 -10.34 9.13 -1.08
N ARG A 345 -10.06 10.44 -1.08
CA ARG A 345 -11.07 11.52 -1.08
C ARG A 345 -11.45 11.98 -2.49
N ASP A 346 -10.76 11.50 -3.51
CA ASP A 346 -11.09 11.79 -4.91
C ASP A 346 -12.11 10.77 -5.40
N THR A 347 -13.36 11.21 -5.59
CA THR A 347 -14.47 10.34 -5.97
C THR A 347 -14.33 9.77 -7.39
N GLN A 348 -13.49 10.37 -8.24
CA GLN A 348 -13.23 9.89 -9.59
C GLN A 348 -12.13 8.82 -9.63
N ALA A 349 -11.24 8.81 -8.64
CA ALA A 349 -10.06 7.94 -8.63
C ALA A 349 -10.39 6.44 -8.67
N GLY A 350 -11.57 6.04 -8.18
CA GLY A 350 -12.04 4.66 -8.25
C GLY A 350 -12.44 4.17 -9.65
N SER A 351 -12.65 5.08 -10.60
CA SER A 351 -13.08 4.75 -11.97
C SER A 351 -11.92 4.43 -12.91
N TYR A 352 -10.67 4.67 -12.48
CA TYR A 352 -9.47 4.52 -13.29
C TYR A 352 -8.56 3.42 -12.72
N ALA A 353 -8.93 2.17 -12.99
CA ALA A 353 -8.24 0.98 -12.48
C ALA A 353 -7.04 0.53 -13.34
N ASP A 354 -6.82 1.18 -14.49
CA ASP A 354 -5.77 0.86 -15.47
C ASP A 354 -4.61 1.88 -15.46
N GLU A 355 -4.52 2.69 -14.41
CA GLU A 355 -3.43 3.60 -14.10
C GLU A 355 -3.21 3.63 -12.58
N PHE A 356 -1.98 3.89 -12.17
CA PHE A 356 -1.60 3.76 -10.78
C PHE A 356 -0.47 4.71 -10.42
N MET A 357 -0.36 4.99 -9.12
CA MET A 357 0.81 5.62 -8.55
C MET A 357 1.89 4.56 -8.31
N LEU A 358 3.12 4.84 -8.70
CA LEU A 358 4.30 4.09 -8.29
C LEU A 358 5.04 4.97 -7.28
N GLY A 359 4.99 4.61 -6.00
CA GLY A 359 5.35 5.51 -4.93
C GLY A 359 4.40 6.71 -4.83
N ASP A 360 4.90 7.83 -4.30
CA ASP A 360 4.16 9.08 -4.17
C ASP A 360 4.42 10.06 -5.33
N GLU A 361 5.49 9.85 -6.10
CA GLU A 361 5.97 10.78 -7.12
C GLU A 361 5.46 10.48 -8.53
N LEU A 362 5.30 9.21 -8.92
CA LEU A 362 5.04 8.82 -10.30
C LEU A 362 3.63 8.29 -10.52
N LEU A 363 2.92 8.79 -11.52
CA LEU A 363 1.72 8.16 -12.08
C LEU A 363 2.09 7.45 -13.39
N VAL A 364 1.77 6.16 -13.48
CA VAL A 364 2.03 5.31 -14.64
C VAL A 364 0.69 4.91 -15.28
N ALA A 365 0.56 5.15 -16.58
CA ALA A 365 -0.69 4.91 -17.33
C ALA A 365 -0.38 4.09 -18.61
N PRO A 366 -0.32 2.74 -18.52
CA PRO A 366 0.06 1.86 -19.63
C PRO A 366 -0.90 1.91 -20.83
N ILE A 367 -0.42 1.77 -22.05
CA ILE A 367 -1.32 1.60 -23.20
C ILE A 367 -1.87 0.17 -23.20
N ILE A 368 -3.19 0.02 -23.23
CA ILE A 368 -3.90 -1.27 -23.06
C ILE A 368 -4.79 -1.64 -24.25
N ASP A 369 -4.67 -0.93 -25.37
CA ASP A 369 -5.35 -1.21 -26.62
C ASP A 369 -4.52 -0.68 -27.82
N PRO A 370 -4.83 -1.09 -29.06
CA PRO A 370 -4.03 -0.74 -30.24
C PRO A 370 -4.29 0.67 -30.80
N ALA A 371 -5.03 1.55 -30.11
CA ALA A 371 -5.36 2.88 -30.63
C ALA A 371 -4.16 3.85 -30.62
N GLY A 372 -3.06 3.52 -29.94
CA GLY A 372 -1.86 4.37 -29.85
C GLY A 372 -2.07 5.68 -29.06
N LYS A 373 -3.20 5.80 -28.37
CA LYS A 373 -3.56 6.92 -27.50
C LYS A 373 -4.39 6.43 -26.32
N ARG A 374 -4.34 7.13 -25.19
CA ARG A 374 -5.24 6.86 -24.06
C ARG A 374 -5.68 8.14 -23.36
N SER A 375 -6.80 8.04 -22.68
CA SER A 375 -7.20 9.01 -21.66
C SER A 375 -6.46 8.69 -20.36
N VAL A 376 -5.94 9.70 -19.68
CA VAL A 376 -5.27 9.56 -18.38
C VAL A 376 -5.93 10.51 -17.39
N TYR A 377 -6.41 10.01 -16.26
CA TYR A 377 -6.90 10.88 -15.20
C TYR A 377 -5.74 11.30 -14.31
N LEU A 378 -5.57 12.61 -14.17
CA LEU A 378 -4.56 13.18 -13.30
C LEU A 378 -5.24 13.64 -12.02
N PRO A 379 -4.91 13.05 -10.85
CA PRO A 379 -5.47 13.47 -9.56
C PRO A 379 -5.08 14.89 -9.18
N MET A 380 -5.56 15.37 -8.03
CA MET A 380 -5.21 16.69 -7.50
C MET A 380 -3.70 16.94 -7.46
N GLY A 381 -3.23 17.96 -8.19
CA GLY A 381 -1.83 18.32 -8.25
C GLY A 381 -1.50 19.10 -9.50
N LEU A 382 -0.20 19.23 -9.76
CA LEU A 382 0.35 19.62 -11.06
C LEU A 382 1.27 18.47 -11.46
N TRP A 383 1.20 18.07 -12.72
CA TRP A 383 1.86 16.86 -13.21
C TRP A 383 2.72 17.18 -14.42
N THR A 384 3.90 16.60 -14.48
CA THR A 384 4.84 16.73 -15.61
C THR A 384 4.98 15.38 -16.29
N GLU A 385 4.59 15.28 -17.56
CA GLU A 385 4.84 14.09 -18.38
C GLU A 385 6.34 13.96 -18.65
N LEU A 386 6.95 12.84 -18.26
CA LEU A 386 8.41 12.70 -18.26
C LEU A 386 9.02 12.71 -19.67
N HIS A 387 8.30 12.20 -20.67
CA HIS A 387 8.81 12.14 -22.04
C HIS A 387 8.82 13.49 -22.74
N THR A 388 7.70 14.20 -22.67
CA THR A 388 7.49 15.47 -23.40
C THR A 388 7.92 16.69 -22.58
N ASN A 389 8.16 16.51 -21.29
CA ASN A 389 8.32 17.57 -20.30
C ASN A 389 7.11 18.51 -20.21
N ARG A 390 5.92 18.10 -20.69
CA ARG A 390 4.73 18.95 -20.67
C ARG A 390 4.05 18.90 -19.29
N ARG A 391 3.60 20.07 -18.82
CA ARG A 391 2.82 20.19 -17.59
C ARG A 391 1.32 20.10 -17.84
N TYR A 392 0.62 19.47 -16.90
CA TYR A 392 -0.83 19.29 -16.89
C TYR A 392 -1.38 19.61 -15.49
N GLN A 393 -2.48 20.35 -15.46
CA GLN A 393 -3.22 20.61 -14.22
C GLN A 393 -3.99 19.35 -13.80
N GLY A 394 -3.88 18.96 -12.54
CA GLY A 394 -4.61 17.81 -11.98
C GLY A 394 -6.12 18.07 -11.82
N ARG A 395 -6.82 17.04 -11.34
CA ARG A 395 -8.29 16.90 -11.41
C ARG A 395 -8.81 17.05 -12.83
N SER A 396 -8.09 16.47 -13.79
CA SER A 396 -8.44 16.56 -15.19
C SER A 396 -8.17 15.24 -15.91
N LEU A 397 -8.87 15.06 -17.02
CA LEU A 397 -8.67 13.94 -17.93
C LEU A 397 -7.91 14.46 -19.15
N VAL A 398 -6.76 13.86 -19.46
CA VAL A 398 -5.90 14.29 -20.56
C VAL A 398 -5.76 13.19 -21.62
N GLU A 399 -5.84 13.55 -22.89
CA GLU A 399 -5.57 12.62 -23.99
C GLU A 399 -4.07 12.62 -24.30
N VAL A 400 -3.45 11.45 -24.21
CA VAL A 400 -2.01 11.25 -24.44
C VAL A 400 -1.84 10.37 -25.67
N LYS A 401 -1.02 10.84 -26.62
CA LYS A 401 -0.53 10.01 -27.72
C LYS A 401 0.71 9.29 -27.22
N ALA A 402 0.73 7.97 -27.35
CA ALA A 402 1.83 7.15 -26.87
C ALA A 402 2.36 6.31 -28.03
N PRO A 403 3.42 6.80 -28.70
CA PRO A 403 4.15 6.00 -29.68
C PRO A 403 4.55 4.63 -29.14
N PRO A 404 4.79 3.63 -30.00
CA PRO A 404 5.15 2.27 -29.59
C PRO A 404 6.35 2.18 -28.66
N GLU A 405 7.22 3.20 -28.60
CA GLU A 405 8.45 3.21 -27.82
C GLU A 405 8.28 3.75 -26.38
N TRP A 406 7.12 4.32 -26.04
CA TRP A 406 6.90 5.04 -24.78
C TRP A 406 5.61 4.61 -24.05
N ILE A 407 5.69 4.59 -22.71
CA ILE A 407 4.55 4.44 -21.81
C ILE A 407 4.29 5.78 -21.10
N PRO A 408 3.05 6.32 -21.08
CA PRO A 408 2.74 7.53 -20.35
C PRO A 408 3.10 7.45 -18.86
N VAL A 409 4.03 8.31 -18.44
CA VAL A 409 4.44 8.48 -17.04
C VAL A 409 4.51 9.96 -16.68
N PHE A 410 3.96 10.30 -15.52
CA PHE A 410 3.86 11.66 -15.03
C PHE A 410 4.50 11.77 -13.64
N ALA A 411 5.43 12.70 -13.47
CA ALA A 411 5.91 13.08 -12.15
C ALA A 411 5.01 14.16 -11.54
N ARG A 412 4.68 14.01 -10.27
CA ARG A 412 3.96 15.02 -9.50
C ARG A 412 4.89 16.19 -9.18
N ASN A 413 4.52 17.42 -9.55
CA ASN A 413 5.30 18.59 -9.15
C ASN A 413 5.25 18.79 -7.63
N GLY A 414 6.39 19.18 -7.06
CA GLY A 414 6.69 19.11 -5.63
C GLY A 414 7.40 17.81 -5.23
N SER A 415 8.03 17.10 -6.17
CA SER A 415 8.78 15.87 -5.92
C SER A 415 10.22 15.91 -6.45
N ILE A 416 11.05 15.05 -5.87
CA ILE A 416 12.40 14.72 -6.35
C ILE A 416 12.39 13.26 -6.78
N LEU A 417 12.78 12.99 -8.02
CA LEU A 417 12.87 11.65 -8.58
C LEU A 417 14.36 11.28 -8.80
N PRO A 418 14.94 10.41 -7.95
CA PRO A 418 16.29 9.91 -8.16
C PRO A 418 16.33 8.79 -9.20
N LEU A 419 17.14 8.97 -10.25
CA LEU A 419 17.36 7.99 -11.31
C LEU A 419 18.86 7.74 -11.46
N ALA A 420 19.22 6.53 -11.89
CA ALA A 420 20.58 6.28 -12.35
C ALA A 420 20.85 7.15 -13.58
N SER A 421 22.03 7.78 -13.63
CA SER A 421 22.36 8.70 -14.71
C SER A 421 22.93 7.95 -15.93
N PRO A 422 22.57 8.35 -17.16
CA PRO A 422 23.21 7.83 -18.36
C PRO A 422 24.69 8.25 -18.49
N LEU A 423 25.18 9.17 -17.64
CA LEU A 423 26.57 9.63 -17.62
C LEU A 423 27.54 8.65 -16.92
N GLY A 424 27.03 7.54 -16.38
CA GLY A 424 27.82 6.46 -15.78
C GLY A 424 27.38 6.11 -14.35
N ASP A 425 27.81 4.93 -13.90
CA ASP A 425 27.30 4.25 -12.69
C ASP A 425 27.48 5.03 -11.37
N ASP A 426 28.45 5.95 -11.29
CA ASP A 426 28.71 6.71 -10.06
C ASP A 426 27.89 8.01 -9.96
N VAL A 427 27.05 8.30 -10.95
CA VAL A 427 26.25 9.53 -11.01
C VAL A 427 24.77 9.21 -10.79
N LEU A 428 24.19 9.88 -9.81
CA LEU A 428 22.74 9.88 -9.59
C LEU A 428 22.12 11.18 -10.11
N SER A 429 21.12 11.06 -10.97
CA SER A 429 20.32 12.18 -11.45
C SER A 429 19.17 12.45 -10.48
N LEU A 430 19.03 13.70 -10.03
CA LEU A 430 17.98 14.15 -9.13
C LEU A 430 17.04 15.07 -9.89
N HIS A 431 15.96 14.50 -10.43
CA HIS A 431 14.95 15.27 -11.16
C HIS A 431 14.02 15.97 -10.18
N TYR A 432 14.16 17.29 -10.04
CA TYR A 432 13.27 18.12 -9.22
C TYR A 432 12.22 18.80 -10.10
N PHE A 433 10.94 18.63 -9.74
CA PHE A 433 9.80 19.24 -10.42
C PHE A 433 9.22 20.37 -9.54
N PRO A 434 9.61 21.64 -9.72
CA PRO A 434 9.25 22.70 -8.78
C PRO A 434 7.74 22.97 -8.70
N ARG A 435 7.26 23.20 -7.47
CA ARG A 435 5.96 23.80 -7.13
C ARG A 435 5.92 24.20 -5.65
N LEU A 436 6.27 23.27 -4.78
CA LEU A 436 6.50 23.44 -3.34
C LEU A 436 7.89 22.86 -3.00
N ALA A 437 8.27 22.93 -1.73
CA ALA A 437 9.38 22.15 -1.22
C ALA A 437 9.13 20.65 -1.47
N ALA A 438 10.18 19.93 -1.80
CA ALA A 438 10.20 18.49 -2.03
C ALA A 438 11.29 17.86 -1.16
N GLU A 439 11.03 16.63 -0.75
CA GLU A 439 11.94 15.79 0.01
C GLU A 439 11.94 14.39 -0.58
N PHE A 440 13.09 13.70 -0.55
CA PHE A 440 13.17 12.29 -0.88
C PHE A 440 14.26 11.60 -0.07
N PHE A 441 13.96 10.39 0.42
CA PHE A 441 14.90 9.53 1.15
C PHE A 441 15.36 8.37 0.27
N LEU A 442 16.61 8.42 -0.17
CA LEU A 442 17.22 7.37 -0.97
C LEU A 442 17.85 6.31 -0.08
N TYR A 443 17.49 5.05 -0.31
CA TYR A 443 18.13 3.91 0.33
C TYR A 443 19.46 3.55 -0.34
N GLU A 444 20.56 3.73 0.39
CA GLU A 444 21.92 3.41 -0.07
C GLU A 444 22.21 1.91 0.09
N ARG A 445 21.97 1.14 -0.97
CA ARG A 445 22.05 -0.34 -1.00
C ARG A 445 23.31 -0.94 -0.35
N GLY A 446 24.46 -0.29 -0.51
CA GLY A 446 25.74 -0.78 -0.01
C GLY A 446 25.98 -0.53 1.49
N SER A 447 25.44 0.55 2.04
CA SER A 447 25.61 0.93 3.45
C SER A 447 24.39 0.61 4.32
N GLY A 448 23.22 0.47 3.71
CA GLY A 448 21.93 0.37 4.42
C GLY A 448 21.46 1.69 5.03
N ALA A 449 22.16 2.80 4.79
CA ALA A 449 21.81 4.13 5.28
C ALA A 449 20.86 4.87 4.33
N LEU A 450 20.31 5.99 4.79
CA LEU A 450 19.48 6.88 3.98
C LEU A 450 20.26 8.14 3.61
N THR A 451 20.29 8.45 2.31
CA THR A 451 20.69 9.76 1.80
C THR A 451 19.42 10.61 1.65
N GLN A 452 19.45 11.87 2.09
CA GLN A 452 18.29 12.77 2.03
C GLN A 452 18.50 13.85 0.97
N PHE A 453 17.42 14.19 0.28
CA PHE A 453 17.40 15.28 -0.69
C PHE A 453 16.29 16.26 -0.35
N HIS A 454 16.60 17.56 -0.36
CA HIS A 454 15.61 18.62 -0.21
C HIS A 454 15.75 19.63 -1.33
N ALA A 455 14.62 20.10 -1.87
CA ALA A 455 14.63 21.15 -2.88
C ALA A 455 13.39 22.04 -2.74
N GLY A 456 13.56 23.36 -2.83
CA GLY A 456 12.43 24.26 -2.69
C GLY A 456 12.77 25.74 -2.82
N PRO A 457 11.75 26.60 -3.03
CA PRO A 457 11.94 28.04 -2.95
C PRO A 457 12.32 28.47 -1.51
N ALA A 458 13.26 29.40 -1.38
CA ALA A 458 13.82 29.91 -0.14
C ALA A 458 14.01 31.44 -0.24
N GLY A 459 12.91 32.18 -0.23
CA GLY A 459 12.92 33.62 -0.48
C GLY A 459 13.27 33.93 -1.94
N GLU A 460 14.31 34.74 -2.16
CA GLU A 460 14.74 35.20 -3.49
C GLU A 460 15.54 34.15 -4.29
N TRP A 461 15.79 32.97 -3.72
CA TRP A 461 16.55 31.91 -4.35
C TRP A 461 15.91 30.55 -4.09
N MET A 462 16.27 29.56 -4.89
CA MET A 462 15.90 28.15 -4.71
C MET A 462 17.03 27.43 -3.98
N ARG A 463 16.68 26.69 -2.92
CA ARG A 463 17.58 25.80 -2.17
C ARG A 463 17.54 24.41 -2.77
N LEU A 464 18.71 23.82 -3.01
CA LEU A 464 18.89 22.40 -3.32
C LEU A 464 19.88 21.84 -2.31
N GLU A 465 19.55 20.71 -1.70
CA GLU A 465 20.32 20.14 -0.61
C GLU A 465 20.42 18.64 -0.74
N VAL A 466 21.64 18.14 -0.50
CA VAL A 466 21.94 16.72 -0.42
C VAL A 466 22.63 16.44 0.90
N GLU A 467 21.99 15.66 1.77
CA GLU A 467 22.63 15.06 2.94
C GLU A 467 23.01 13.62 2.60
N SER A 468 24.25 13.43 2.16
CA SER A 468 24.67 12.15 1.59
C SER A 468 25.19 11.20 2.66
N ALA A 469 24.66 9.97 2.69
CA ALA A 469 25.21 8.93 3.55
C ALA A 469 26.49 8.29 2.99
N VAL A 470 26.76 8.43 1.68
CA VAL A 470 27.94 7.87 1.01
C VAL A 470 28.62 8.92 0.13
N GLU A 471 29.88 8.74 -0.24
CA GLU A 471 30.46 9.62 -1.25
C GLU A 471 29.81 9.36 -2.61
N ARG A 472 29.26 10.41 -3.24
CA ARG A 472 28.55 10.27 -4.51
C ARG A 472 28.57 11.55 -5.33
N ARG A 473 28.47 11.40 -6.65
CA ARG A 473 28.30 12.49 -7.62
C ARG A 473 26.83 12.62 -8.00
N TYR A 474 26.34 13.85 -8.06
CA TYR A 474 24.93 14.15 -8.36
C TYR A 474 24.79 15.09 -9.56
N GLU A 475 23.75 14.87 -10.36
CA GLU A 475 23.26 15.83 -11.35
C GLU A 475 21.86 16.25 -10.92
N TRP A 476 21.69 17.48 -10.44
CA TRP A 476 20.37 18.06 -10.27
C TRP A 476 19.81 18.41 -11.64
N VAL A 477 18.59 17.97 -11.95
CA VAL A 477 17.83 18.33 -13.14
C VAL A 477 16.56 19.02 -12.68
N ILE A 478 16.52 20.34 -12.79
CA ILE A 478 15.43 21.17 -12.28
C ILE A 478 14.53 21.52 -13.46
N HIS A 479 13.28 21.07 -13.41
CA HIS A 479 12.36 21.22 -14.53
C HIS A 479 11.63 22.56 -14.54
N HIS A 480 11.34 23.08 -15.73
CA HIS A 480 10.50 24.28 -15.95
C HIS A 480 10.97 25.55 -15.25
N VAL A 481 12.27 25.80 -15.28
CA VAL A 481 12.88 27.01 -14.74
C VAL A 481 13.51 27.85 -15.85
N SER A 482 13.53 29.16 -15.66
CA SER A 482 14.30 30.07 -16.51
C SER A 482 15.80 29.81 -16.34
N ARG A 483 16.61 30.35 -17.26
CA ARG A 483 18.06 30.36 -17.10
C ARG A 483 18.39 31.12 -15.81
N PRO A 484 19.19 30.54 -14.89
CA PRO A 484 19.52 31.20 -13.65
C PRO A 484 20.42 32.40 -13.88
N SER A 485 20.28 33.43 -13.04
CA SER A 485 21.20 34.55 -12.94
C SER A 485 22.48 34.18 -12.17
N LYS A 486 22.37 33.25 -11.21
CA LYS A 486 23.49 32.78 -10.40
C LYS A 486 23.22 31.39 -9.81
N VAL A 487 24.28 30.57 -9.71
CA VAL A 487 24.28 29.29 -8.98
C VAL A 487 25.51 29.27 -8.07
N TRP A 488 25.34 29.02 -6.77
CA TRP A 488 26.45 29.08 -5.81
C TRP A 488 26.23 28.23 -4.56
N THR A 489 27.29 27.99 -3.81
CA THR A 489 27.28 27.41 -2.46
C THR A 489 27.73 28.48 -1.46
N GLU A 490 27.93 28.13 -0.19
CA GLU A 490 28.53 29.09 0.76
C GLU A 490 29.99 29.44 0.44
N GLN A 491 30.69 28.56 -0.27
CA GLN A 491 32.13 28.66 -0.51
C GLN A 491 32.45 29.11 -1.94
N ASP A 492 31.69 28.66 -2.93
CA ASP A 492 32.04 28.77 -4.34
C ASP A 492 30.84 29.18 -5.21
N GLU A 493 31.12 29.93 -6.28
CA GLU A 493 30.17 30.17 -7.37
C GLU A 493 30.36 29.14 -8.48
N TYR A 494 29.25 28.65 -9.04
CA TYR A 494 29.28 27.62 -10.08
C TYR A 494 29.26 28.27 -11.47
N TYR A 495 30.03 27.71 -12.39
CA TYR A 495 30.22 28.27 -13.73
C TYR A 495 29.27 27.66 -14.76
N GLU A 496 28.76 28.50 -15.66
CA GLU A 496 27.96 28.02 -16.79
C GLU A 496 28.84 27.35 -17.85
N VAL A 497 28.34 26.26 -18.44
CA VAL A 497 28.93 25.62 -19.62
C VAL A 497 27.95 25.69 -20.79
N GLY A 498 28.47 25.63 -22.03
CA GLY A 498 27.64 25.77 -23.23
C GLY A 498 26.78 24.54 -23.56
N TYR A 499 27.25 23.35 -23.15
CA TYR A 499 26.62 22.07 -23.50
C TYR A 499 26.59 21.10 -22.32
N ARG A 500 25.60 20.19 -22.31
CA ARG A 500 25.42 19.22 -21.22
C ARG A 500 26.63 18.31 -21.01
N ASP A 501 27.31 17.89 -22.07
CA ASP A 501 28.47 17.01 -22.02
C ASP A 501 29.73 17.67 -21.41
N GLN A 502 29.74 19.00 -21.32
CA GLN A 502 30.76 19.80 -20.63
C GLN A 502 30.52 19.89 -19.12
N LEU A 503 29.39 19.41 -18.61
CA LEU A 503 29.06 19.47 -17.18
C LEU A 503 30.10 18.71 -16.33
N ARG A 504 30.68 19.40 -15.34
CA ARG A 504 31.63 18.88 -14.35
C ARG A 504 31.26 19.41 -12.96
N ARG A 505 31.85 18.88 -11.89
CA ARG A 505 31.60 19.38 -10.53
C ARG A 505 31.78 20.91 -10.50
N GLY A 506 30.81 21.62 -9.92
CA GLY A 506 30.86 23.08 -9.83
C GLY A 506 30.42 23.81 -11.10
N THR A 507 29.80 23.11 -12.06
CA THR A 507 29.26 23.73 -13.27
C THR A 507 27.77 23.48 -13.43
N TRP A 508 27.13 24.32 -14.24
CA TRP A 508 25.71 24.20 -14.60
C TRP A 508 25.47 24.49 -16.09
N TRP A 509 24.36 23.99 -16.61
CA TRP A 509 23.93 24.15 -18.00
C TRP A 509 22.41 24.31 -18.05
N HIS A 510 21.91 25.25 -18.86
CA HIS A 510 20.48 25.43 -19.07
C HIS A 510 20.06 24.90 -20.45
N ASP A 511 19.19 23.89 -20.44
CA ASP A 511 18.49 23.41 -21.63
C ASP A 511 17.33 24.37 -21.92
N ALA A 512 17.59 25.40 -22.73
CA ALA A 512 16.56 26.38 -23.10
C ALA A 512 15.40 25.75 -23.90
N ALA A 513 15.63 24.65 -24.62
CA ALA A 513 14.60 24.00 -25.43
C ALA A 513 13.58 23.25 -24.54
N ARG A 514 14.04 22.66 -23.44
CA ARG A 514 13.16 21.98 -22.46
C ARG A 514 12.79 22.83 -21.26
N GLY A 515 13.50 23.93 -21.03
CA GLY A 515 13.37 24.76 -19.83
C GLY A 515 13.89 24.05 -18.57
N ASN A 516 15.00 23.30 -18.70
CA ASN A 516 15.58 22.54 -17.59
C ASN A 516 16.95 23.08 -17.21
N LEU A 517 17.23 23.20 -15.90
CA LEU A 517 18.56 23.54 -15.38
C LEU A 517 19.26 22.28 -14.87
N HIS A 518 20.48 22.05 -15.35
CA HIS A 518 21.34 20.95 -14.95
C HIS A 518 22.49 21.48 -14.10
N ILE A 519 22.71 20.91 -12.91
CA ILE A 519 23.80 21.32 -12.00
C ILE A 519 24.56 20.08 -11.54
N ARG A 520 25.89 20.11 -11.65
CA ARG A 520 26.76 19.01 -11.22
C ARG A 520 27.42 19.30 -9.89
N THR A 521 27.29 18.35 -8.96
CA THR A 521 27.92 18.41 -7.65
C THR A 521 28.45 17.05 -7.18
N GLN A 522 29.21 17.06 -6.10
CA GLN A 522 29.71 15.88 -5.40
C GLN A 522 29.62 16.14 -3.91
N THR A 523 29.14 15.16 -3.16
CA THR A 523 28.99 15.25 -1.72
C THR A 523 29.75 14.10 -1.08
N ALA A 524 30.56 14.41 -0.06
CA ALA A 524 31.24 13.40 0.74
C ALA A 524 30.24 12.64 1.61
N GLY A 525 30.55 11.39 1.97
CA GLY A 525 29.70 10.62 2.87
C GLY A 525 29.63 11.24 4.27
N GLY A 526 28.43 11.32 4.84
CA GLY A 526 28.16 11.95 6.12
C GLY A 526 28.11 13.48 6.09
N ALA A 527 28.14 14.11 4.91
CA ALA A 527 28.12 15.56 4.75
C ALA A 527 26.84 16.07 4.07
N GLY A 528 26.47 17.31 4.40
CA GLY A 528 25.45 18.09 3.71
C GLY A 528 26.08 18.99 2.65
N HIS A 529 25.41 19.15 1.51
CA HIS A 529 25.82 20.06 0.45
C HIS A 529 24.63 20.89 -0.02
N VAL A 530 24.72 22.22 0.15
CA VAL A 530 23.65 23.17 -0.18
C VAL A 530 24.05 24.02 -1.38
N ILE A 531 23.19 24.03 -2.39
CA ILE A 531 23.30 24.86 -3.59
C ILE A 531 22.13 25.86 -3.57
N LYS A 532 22.44 27.11 -3.90
CA LYS A 532 21.50 28.22 -4.03
C LYS A 532 21.43 28.61 -5.50
N VAL A 533 20.23 28.85 -6.00
CA VAL A 533 19.97 29.24 -7.39
C VAL A 533 19.09 30.47 -7.43
N SER A 534 19.52 31.54 -8.08
CA SER A 534 18.70 32.72 -8.36
C SER A 534 18.35 32.77 -9.84
N PHE A 535 17.19 33.31 -10.16
CA PHE A 535 16.65 33.39 -11.51
C PHE A 535 16.60 34.82 -12.04
#